data_AF-A0A5K0Y7X1-F1
#
_entry.id   AF-A0A5K0Y7X1-F1
#
_cell.length_a   1.000
_cell.length_b   1.000
_cell.length_c   1.000
_cell.angle_alpha   90.00
_cell.angle_beta   90.00
_cell.angle_gamma   90.00
#
_symmetry.space_group_name_H-M   'P 1'
#
loop_
_entity.id
_entity.type
_entity.pdbx_description
1 polymer ?
#
loop_
_entity_poly.entity_id
_entity_poly.type
_entity_poly.pdbx_seq_one_letter_code
_entity_poly.pdbx_strand_id
1 'polypeptide(L)' 'SALLVVVCTLIGISCYQKRGLSKRPDDIERLQGITLLVISYRELLHATRNFSDANFIGSASFSSAYKGILADGITVECQ' A
#
# COMPACT_ATOMS: atom_id res chain seq x y z
N SER A 1 29.42 -40.29 -6.44
CA SER A 1 29.87 -39.00 -7.00
C SER A 1 29.46 -37.86 -6.08
N ALA A 2 30.21 -37.62 -5.00
CA ALA A 2 29.93 -36.57 -4.01
C ALA A 2 29.86 -35.16 -4.63
N LEU A 3 30.59 -34.94 -5.73
CA LEU A 3 30.56 -33.70 -6.52
C LEU A 3 29.17 -33.36 -7.05
N LEU A 4 28.38 -34.35 -7.49
CA LEU A 4 27.03 -34.11 -8.01
C LEU A 4 26.08 -33.62 -6.91
N VAL A 5 26.20 -34.18 -5.71
CA VAL A 5 25.36 -33.78 -4.56
C VAL A 5 25.65 -32.33 -4.16
N VAL A 6 26.94 -31.95 -4.10
CA VAL A 6 27.35 -30.57 -3.81
C VAL A 6 26.87 -29.60 -4.88
N VAL A 7 26.95 -29.97 -6.16
CA VAL A 7 26.45 -29.13 -7.25
C VAL A 7 24.92 -28.97 -7.17
N CYS A 8 24.18 -30.04 -6.91
CA CYS A 8 22.71 -29.99 -6.78
C CYS A 8 22.25 -29.12 -5.60
N THR A 9 22.94 -29.18 -4.45
CA THR A 9 22.59 -28.35 -3.28
C THR A 9 22.91 -26.89 -3.52
N LEU A 10 24.05 -26.56 -4.13
CA LEU A 10 24.40 -25.18 -4.47
C LEU A 10 23.42 -24.56 -5.48
N ILE A 11 23.01 -25.33 -6.49
CA ILE A 11 21.99 -24.90 -7.46
C ILE A 11 20.64 -24.71 -6.74
N GLY A 12 20.21 -25.66 -5.91
CA GLY A 12 18.96 -25.57 -5.15
C GLY A 12 18.91 -24.35 -4.23
N ILE A 13 19.97 -24.10 -3.46
CA ILE A 13 20.11 -22.94 -2.58
C ILE A 13 20.08 -21.64 -3.39
N SER A 14 20.81 -21.58 -4.50
CA SER A 14 20.84 -20.40 -5.39
C SER A 14 19.48 -20.11 -6.00
N CYS A 15 18.75 -21.14 -6.46
CA CYS A 15 17.39 -21.01 -6.97
C CYS A 15 16.40 -20.57 -5.89
N TYR A 16 16.55 -21.05 -4.66
CA TYR A 16 15.71 -20.67 -3.53
C TYR A 16 15.95 -19.21 -3.12
N GLN A 17 17.21 -18.78 -3.03
CA GLN A 17 17.56 -17.39 -2.69
C GLN A 17 17.10 -16.39 -3.76
N LYS A 18 17.21 -16.74 -5.05
CA LYS A 18 16.71 -15.89 -6.15
C LYS A 18 15.19 -15.71 -6.13
N ARG A 19 14.44 -16.68 -5.59
CA ARG A 19 12.98 -16.54 -5.41
C ARG A 19 12.59 -15.56 -4.30
N GLY A 20 13.44 -15.38 -3.28
CA GLY A 20 13.22 -14.41 -2.18
C GLY A 20 13.72 -12.99 -2.46
N LEU A 21 14.59 -12.81 -3.46
CA LEU A 21 15.18 -11.52 -3.85
C LEU A 21 14.50 -10.86 -5.05
N SER A 22 13.47 -11.49 -5.62
CA SER A 22 12.50 -10.77 -6.45
C SER A 22 11.55 -9.98 -5.54
N LYS A 23 12.09 -8.99 -4.83
CA LYS A 23 11.29 -7.84 -4.43
C LYS A 23 11.07 -7.06 -5.71
N ARG A 24 9.91 -7.28 -6.32
CA ARG A 24 9.40 -6.52 -7.46
C ARG A 24 9.71 -5.02 -7.26
N PRO A 25 10.49 -4.39 -8.14
CA PRO A 25 10.47 -2.93 -8.28
C PRO A 25 9.13 -2.43 -8.87
N ASP A 26 8.31 -3.35 -9.41
CA ASP A 26 7.04 -3.07 -10.07
C ASP A 26 6.03 -2.24 -9.26
N ASP A 27 6.04 -2.29 -7.92
CA ASP A 27 5.01 -1.59 -7.14
C ASP A 27 5.18 -0.07 -7.24
N ILE A 28 6.41 0.42 -7.31
CA ILE A 28 6.72 1.86 -7.45
C ILE A 28 6.45 2.33 -8.89
N GLU A 29 6.72 1.47 -9.89
CA GLU A 29 6.52 1.79 -11.31
C GLU A 29 5.03 1.75 -11.71
N ARG A 30 4.21 0.89 -11.09
CA ARG A 30 2.74 0.88 -11.25
C ARG A 30 2.08 2.13 -10.65
N LEU A 31 2.70 2.74 -9.64
CA LEU A 31 2.27 3.98 -9.01
C LEU A 31 2.57 5.22 -9.85
N GLN A 32 3.52 5.18 -10.79
CA GLN A 32 3.87 6.35 -11.63
C GLN A 32 2.74 6.81 -12.55
N GLY A 33 1.71 5.99 -12.78
CA GLY A 33 0.49 6.36 -13.50
C GLY A 33 -0.68 6.79 -12.61
N ILE A 34 -0.53 6.70 -11.28
CA ILE A 34 -1.54 7.08 -10.30
C ILE A 34 -0.97 8.29 -9.57
N THR A 35 -1.61 9.45 -9.67
CA THR A 35 -1.25 10.61 -8.85
C THR A 35 -1.46 10.24 -7.38
N LEU A 36 -0.42 9.75 -6.72
CA LEU A 36 -0.45 9.48 -5.29
C LEU A 36 -0.41 10.82 -4.57
N LEU A 37 -1.57 11.27 -4.14
CA LEU A 37 -1.68 12.41 -3.25
C LEU A 37 -1.20 11.98 -1.86
N VAL A 38 -0.01 12.45 -1.46
CA VAL A 38 0.52 12.24 -0.12
C VAL A 38 -0.12 13.27 0.80
N ILE A 39 -1.06 12.84 1.64
CA ILE A 39 -1.79 13.68 2.59
C ILE A 39 -1.32 13.34 4.00
N SER A 40 -1.06 14.34 4.84
CA SER A 40 -0.75 14.10 6.24
C SER A 40 -2.02 13.74 7.05
N TYR A 41 -1.85 12.97 8.14
CA TYR A 41 -2.99 12.63 9.01
C TYR A 41 -3.71 13.88 9.55
N ARG A 42 -2.98 14.97 9.83
CA ARG A 42 -3.57 16.23 10.30
C ARG A 42 -4.46 16.89 9.25
N GLU A 43 -4.04 16.87 7.99
CA GLU A 43 -4.84 17.37 6.89
C GLU A 43 -6.10 16.52 6.67
N LEU A 44 -5.97 15.20 6.77
CA LEU A 44 -7.11 14.29 6.70
C LEU A 44 -8.12 14.57 7.83
N LEU A 45 -7.62 14.70 9.05
CA LEU A 45 -8.42 15.01 10.24
C LEU A 45 -9.14 16.36 10.09
N HIS A 46 -8.46 17.36 9.55
CA HIS A 46 -9.07 18.66 9.30
C HIS A 46 -10.13 18.58 8.20
N ALA A 47 -9.81 17.88 7.11
CA ALA A 47 -10.69 17.69 5.96
C ALA A 47 -11.99 16.98 6.35
N THR A 48 -11.92 15.97 7.23
CA THR A 48 -13.09 15.22 7.73
C THR A 48 -13.76 15.87 8.94
N ARG A 49 -13.30 17.05 9.38
CA ARG A 49 -13.75 17.70 10.63
C ARG A 49 -13.71 16.74 11.82
N ASN A 50 -12.57 16.08 12.00
CA ASN A 50 -12.31 15.10 13.05
C ASN A 50 -13.26 13.89 12.97
N PHE A 51 -13.51 13.38 11.75
CA PHE A 51 -14.42 12.27 11.49
C PHE A 51 -15.82 12.49 12.10
N SER A 52 -16.34 13.71 11.96
CA SER A 52 -17.67 14.06 12.47
C SER A 52 -18.77 13.25 11.77
N ASP A 53 -19.81 12.86 12.51
CA ASP A 53 -21.01 12.20 11.97
C ASP A 53 -21.69 13.00 10.85
N ALA A 54 -21.52 14.33 10.83
CA ALA A 54 -22.02 15.18 9.75
C ALA A 54 -21.39 14.87 8.38
N ASN A 55 -20.23 14.20 8.39
CA ASN A 55 -19.49 13.78 7.21
C ASN A 55 -19.54 12.26 7.01
N PHE A 56 -20.33 11.54 7.80
CA PHE A 56 -20.46 10.09 7.68
C PHE A 56 -21.21 9.71 6.40
N ILE A 57 -20.70 8.70 5.70
CA ILE A 57 -21.26 8.22 4.44
C ILE A 57 -21.87 6.83 4.64
N GLY A 58 -21.19 5.98 5.41
CA GLY A 58 -21.65 4.63 5.67
C GLY A 58 -20.60 3.80 6.41
N SER A 59 -21.00 2.65 6.93
CA SER A 59 -20.11 1.74 7.64
C SER A 59 -20.28 0.32 7.13
N ALA A 60 -19.16 -0.41 7.12
CA ALA A 60 -19.08 -1.85 6.95
C ALA A 60 -18.61 -2.47 8.27
N SER A 61 -18.58 -3.81 8.35
CA SER A 61 -18.24 -4.53 9.58
C SER A 61 -16.88 -4.17 10.19
N PHE A 62 -15.94 -3.66 9.38
CA PHE A 62 -14.56 -3.37 9.79
C PHE A 62 -14.10 -1.94 9.46
N SER A 63 -14.99 -1.07 8.98
CA SER A 63 -14.59 0.24 8.49
C SER A 63 -15.78 1.21 8.43
N SER A 64 -15.49 2.51 8.56
CA SER A 64 -16.47 3.59 8.41
C SER A 64 -15.95 4.59 7.39
N ALA A 65 -16.78 4.91 6.40
CA ALA A 65 -16.48 5.87 5.36
C ALA A 65 -16.94 7.29 5.77
N TYR A 66 -16.04 8.26 5.60
CA TYR A 66 -16.28 9.68 5.84
C TYR A 66 -15.86 10.53 4.66
N LYS A 67 -16.62 11.59 4.40
CA LYS A 67 -16.30 12.62 3.42
C LYS A 67 -15.35 13.64 4.03
N GLY A 68 -14.30 13.99 3.30
CA GLY A 68 -13.42 15.11 3.63
C GLY A 68 -13.25 16.06 2.46
N ILE A 69 -12.98 17.34 2.75
CA ILE A 69 -12.58 18.33 1.74
C ILE A 69 -11.24 18.91 2.18
N LEU A 70 -10.21 18.71 1.37
CA LEU A 70 -8.87 19.24 1.57
C LEU A 70 -8.84 20.77 1.36
N ALA A 71 -7.77 21.41 1.82
CA ALA A 71 -7.61 22.87 1.71
C ALA A 71 -7.57 23.37 0.24
N ASP A 72 -7.15 22.52 -0.68
CA ASP A 72 -7.15 22.76 -2.13
C ASP A 72 -8.52 22.49 -2.80
N GLY A 73 -9.53 22.13 -2.02
CA GLY A 73 -10.89 21.83 -2.50
C GLY A 73 -11.06 20.41 -3.04
N ILE A 74 -10.01 19.57 -3.01
CA ILE A 74 -10.13 18.16 -3.40
C ILE A 74 -11.00 17.43 -2.38
N THR A 75 -12.03 16.73 -2.89
CA THR A 75 -12.86 15.87 -2.05
C THR A 75 -12.17 14.51 -1.88
N VAL A 76 -12.09 14.04 -0.64
CA VAL A 76 -11.52 12.75 -0.27
C VAL A 76 -12.56 11.90 0.44
N GLU A 77 -12.45 10.59 0.24
CA GLU A 77 -13.29 9.59 0.86
C GLU A 77 -12.36 8.75 1.75
N CYS A 78 -12.52 8.88 3.06
CA CYS A 78 -11.68 8.21 4.05
C CYS A 78 -12.41 6.98 4.54
N GLN A 79 -11.76 5.81 4.50
CA GLN A 79 -12.35 4.52 4.86
C GLN A 79 -11.60 3.88 6.04
#